data_AF-R5L6G2-F1
#
_entry.id   AF-R5L6G2-F1
#
_cell.length_a   1.000
_cell.length_b   1.000
_cell.length_c   1.000
_cell.angle_alpha   90.00
_cell.angle_beta   90.00
_cell.angle_gamma   90.00
#
_symmetry.space_group_name_H-M   'P 1'
#
loop_
_entity.id
_entity.type
_entity.pdbx_description
1 polymer ?
#
loop_
_entity_poly.entity_id
_entity_poly.type
_entity_poly.pdbx_seq_one_letter_code
_entity_poly.pdbx_strand_id
1 'polypeptide(L)'
;MVKNRKVRLSVVSVLLVVMFFGCAVAIVSQMADINRLKNQEAAYTQQLADQKEENAELEEILDSDDRDAYIEQKAREKGYVKSDEIVFYDISGSGN
;
A
#
# COMPACT_ATOMS: atom_id res chain seq x y z
N MET A 1 -14.17 -55.49 -34.34
CA MET A 1 -14.71 -54.19 -33.88
C MET A 1 -14.28 -53.75 -32.48
N VAL A 2 -13.91 -54.64 -31.55
CA VAL A 2 -13.58 -54.30 -30.15
C VAL A 2 -12.25 -53.53 -29.98
N LYS A 3 -11.25 -53.79 -30.83
CA LYS A 3 -9.91 -53.17 -30.76
C LYS A 3 -9.96 -51.64 -30.93
N ASN A 4 -10.76 -51.14 -31.88
CA ASN A 4 -10.95 -49.70 -32.11
C ASN A 4 -11.73 -49.02 -30.98
N ARG A 5 -12.63 -49.75 -30.29
CA ARG A 5 -13.37 -49.21 -29.14
C ARG A 5 -12.46 -49.00 -27.94
N LYS A 6 -11.56 -49.95 -27.65
CA LYS A 6 -10.55 -49.82 -26.58
C LYS A 6 -9.54 -48.71 -26.88
N VAL A 7 -9.08 -48.58 -28.13
CA VAL A 7 -8.19 -47.49 -28.55
C VAL A 7 -8.88 -46.13 -28.43
N ARG A 8 -10.13 -46.00 -28.88
CA ARG A 8 -10.92 -44.76 -28.72
C ARG A 8 -11.12 -44.40 -27.24
N LEU A 9 -11.42 -45.37 -26.39
CA LEU A 9 -11.54 -45.17 -24.95
C LEU A 9 -10.22 -44.73 -24.32
N SER A 10 -9.08 -45.35 -24.68
CA SER A 10 -7.77 -44.91 -24.21
C SER A 10 -7.43 -43.48 -24.64
N VAL A 11 -7.73 -43.09 -25.88
CA VAL A 11 -7.49 -41.72 -26.36
C VAL A 11 -8.35 -40.71 -25.58
N VAL A 12 -9.64 -41.01 -25.37
CA VAL A 12 -10.53 -40.14 -24.58
C VAL A 12 -10.07 -40.02 -23.13
N SER A 13 -9.66 -41.13 -22.50
CA SER A 13 -9.11 -41.10 -21.13
C SER A 13 -7.84 -40.25 -21.04
N VAL A 14 -6.92 -40.34 -22.00
CA VAL A 14 -5.71 -39.51 -22.02
C VAL A 14 -6.05 -38.03 -22.15
N LEU A 15 -7.00 -37.68 -23.02
CA LEU A 15 -7.46 -36.30 -23.17
C LEU A 15 -8.09 -35.74 -21.89
N LEU A 16 -8.89 -36.54 -21.18
CA LEU A 16 -9.47 -36.14 -19.90
C LEU A 16 -8.41 -35.93 -18.82
N VAL A 17 -7.37 -36.78 -18.78
CA VAL A 17 -6.26 -36.62 -17.84
C VAL A 17 -5.49 -35.33 -18.12
N VAL A 18 -5.17 -35.05 -19.38
CA VAL A 18 -4.49 -33.79 -19.78
C VAL A 18 -5.34 -32.57 -19.42
N MET A 19 -6.65 -32.62 -19.69
CA MET A 19 -7.58 -31.55 -19.32
C MET A 19 -7.62 -31.34 -17.81
N PHE A 20 -7.68 -32.41 -17.02
CA PHE A 20 -7.73 -32.35 -15.56
C PHE A 20 -6.47 -31.69 -14.99
N PHE A 21 -5.28 -32.07 -15.46
CA PHE A 21 -4.03 -31.43 -15.04
C PHE A 21 -3.93 -29.96 -15.50
N GLY A 22 -4.41 -29.63 -16.70
CA GLY A 22 -4.49 -28.24 -17.16
C GLY A 22 -5.37 -27.37 -16.27
N CYS A 23 -6.55 -27.86 -15.87
CA CYS A 23 -7.43 -27.18 -14.93
C CYS A 23 -6.81 -27.06 -13.54
N ALA A 24 -6.13 -28.10 -13.05
CA ALA A 24 -5.48 -28.08 -11.73
C ALA A 24 -4.40 -26.99 -11.63
N VAL A 25 -3.55 -26.84 -12.65
CA VAL A 25 -2.53 -25.78 -12.70
C VAL A 25 -3.18 -24.39 -12.70
N ALA A 26 -4.24 -24.20 -13.47
CA ALA A 26 -4.95 -22.92 -13.54
C ALA A 26 -5.63 -22.54 -12.21
N ILE A 27 -6.11 -23.50 -11.43
CA ILE A 27 -6.74 -23.24 -10.12
C ILE A 27 -5.68 -22.81 -9.10
N VAL A 28 -4.51 -23.45 -9.08
CA VAL A 28 -3.43 -23.10 -8.15
C VAL A 28 -2.90 -21.69 -8.41
N SER A 29 -2.71 -21.31 -9.67
CA SER A 29 -2.29 -19.94 -10.00
C SER A 29 -3.33 -18.90 -9.59
N GLN A 30 -4.63 -19.20 -9.77
CA GLN A 30 -5.71 -18.31 -9.33
C GLN A 30 -5.78 -18.16 -7.80
N MET A 31 -5.52 -19.23 -7.03
CA MET A 31 -5.46 -19.14 -5.57
C MET A 31 -4.30 -18.25 -5.08
N ALA A 32 -3.14 -18.32 -5.73
CA ALA A 32 -2.01 -17.45 -5.41
C ALA A 32 -2.33 -15.98 -5.69
N ASP A 33 -3.00 -15.69 -6.82
CA ASP A 33 -3.43 -14.34 -7.16
C ASP A 33 -4.50 -13.80 -6.20
N ILE A 34 -5.47 -14.63 -5.78
CA ILE A 34 -6.48 -14.23 -4.79
C ILE A 34 -5.82 -13.84 -3.47
N ASN A 35 -4.86 -14.63 -3.00
CA ASN A 35 -4.19 -14.33 -1.73
C ASN A 35 -3.31 -13.08 -1.83
N ARG A 36 -2.62 -12.91 -2.97
CA ARG A 36 -1.85 -11.71 -3.26
C ARG A 36 -2.74 -10.46 -3.33
N LEU A 37 -3.87 -10.54 -4.01
CA LEU A 37 -4.85 -9.46 -4.12
C LEU A 37 -5.43 -9.09 -2.76
N LYS A 38 -5.78 -10.09 -1.93
CA LYS A 38 -6.26 -9.83 -0.55
C LYS A 38 -5.21 -9.14 0.32
N ASN A 39 -3.95 -9.55 0.23
CA ASN A 39 -2.87 -8.89 0.98
C ASN A 39 -2.63 -7.47 0.49
N GLN A 40 -2.73 -7.23 -0.82
CA GLN A 40 -2.64 -5.88 -1.38
C GLN A 40 -3.83 -5.01 -0.93
N GLU A 41 -5.05 -5.54 -0.97
CA GLU A 41 -6.25 -4.86 -0.50
C GLU A 41 -6.09 -4.46 0.98
N ALA A 42 -5.67 -5.39 1.84
CA ALA A 42 -5.42 -5.08 3.26
C ALA A 42 -4.37 -3.99 3.45
N ALA A 43 -3.26 -4.05 2.70
CA ALA A 43 -2.21 -3.03 2.77
C ALA A 43 -2.67 -1.66 2.26
N TYR A 44 -3.50 -1.62 1.22
CA TYR A 44 -4.07 -0.37 0.71
C TYR A 44 -5.14 0.18 1.63
N THR A 45 -5.98 -0.67 2.22
CA THR A 45 -6.98 -0.26 3.21
C THR A 45 -6.30 0.33 4.45
N GLN A 46 -5.21 -0.28 4.92
CA GLN A 46 -4.45 0.25 6.04
C GLN A 46 -3.84 1.61 5.70
N GLN A 47 -3.13 1.74 4.58
CA GLN A 47 -2.58 3.03 4.13
C GLN A 47 -3.66 4.11 4.00
N LEU A 48 -4.85 3.74 3.51
CA LEU A 48 -5.95 4.67 3.34
C LEU A 48 -6.61 5.06 4.67
N ALA A 49 -6.57 4.18 5.67
CA ALA A 49 -6.99 4.50 7.04
C ALA A 49 -5.99 5.46 7.69
N ASP A 50 -4.69 5.14 7.63
CA ASP A 50 -3.62 5.97 8.17
C ASP A 50 -3.64 7.39 7.56
N GLN A 51 -3.78 7.49 6.22
CA GLN A 51 -3.89 8.78 5.54
C GLN A 51 -5.16 9.55 5.88
N LYS A 52 -6.27 8.86 6.16
CA LYS A 52 -7.52 9.52 6.58
C LYS A 52 -7.41 10.06 7.99
N GLU A 53 -6.75 9.32 8.88
CA GLU A 53 -6.45 9.78 10.25
C GLU A 53 -5.52 10.99 10.22
N GLU A 54 -4.41 10.92 9.48
CA GLU A 54 -3.50 12.06 9.31
C GLU A 54 -4.21 13.28 8.71
N ASN A 55 -5.04 13.10 7.68
CA ASN A 55 -5.80 14.20 7.11
C ASN A 55 -6.82 14.77 8.10
N ALA A 56 -7.49 13.94 8.90
CA ALA A 56 -8.45 14.40 9.90
C ALA A 56 -7.75 15.23 11.01
N GLU A 57 -6.57 14.79 11.47
CA GLU A 57 -5.75 15.57 12.41
C GLU A 57 -5.31 16.91 11.81
N LEU A 58 -4.88 16.91 10.55
CA LEU A 58 -4.49 18.15 9.85
C LEU A 58 -5.68 19.09 9.66
N GLU A 59 -6.87 18.57 9.33
CA GLU A 59 -8.11 19.36 9.24
C GLU A 59 -8.50 19.95 10.60
N GLU A 60 -8.42 19.18 11.69
CA GLU A 60 -8.69 19.68 13.04
C GLU A 60 -7.76 20.83 13.42
N ILE A 61 -6.46 20.71 13.11
CA ILE A 61 -5.49 21.77 13.35
C ILE A 61 -5.81 23.01 12.49
N LEU A 62 -6.22 22.82 11.23
CA LEU A 62 -6.57 23.91 10.33
C LEU A 62 -7.83 24.68 10.76
N ASP A 63 -8.82 23.98 11.29
CA ASP A 63 -10.08 24.56 11.77
C ASP A 63 -10.01 25.08 13.21
N SER A 64 -8.95 24.74 13.97
CA SER A 64 -8.74 25.25 15.31
C SER A 64 -8.37 26.73 15.34
N ASP A 65 -8.78 27.43 16.40
CA ASP A 65 -8.36 28.82 16.66
C ASP A 65 -6.82 28.98 16.81
N ASP A 66 -6.11 27.86 17.06
CA ASP A 66 -4.66 27.79 17.24
C ASP A 66 -3.87 27.54 15.95
N ARG A 67 -4.54 27.50 14.79
CA ARG A 67 -3.92 27.29 13.46
C ARG A 67 -2.69 28.17 13.22
N ASP A 68 -2.78 29.46 13.55
CA ASP A 68 -1.69 30.41 13.30
C ASP A 68 -0.45 30.09 14.15
N ALA A 69 -0.64 29.61 15.39
CA ALA A 69 0.44 29.15 16.25
C ALA A 69 1.10 27.88 15.71
N TYR A 70 0.30 26.93 15.19
CA TYR A 70 0.82 25.72 14.55
C TYR A 70 1.64 26.02 13.29
N ILE A 71 1.15 26.93 12.44
CA ILE A 71 1.87 27.38 11.23
C ILE A 71 3.18 28.06 11.63
N GLU A 72 3.18 28.91 12.66
CA GLU A 72 4.38 29.56 13.16
C GLU A 72 5.39 28.50 13.65
N GLN A 73 4.98 27.51 14.45
CA GLN A 73 5.85 26.43 14.91
C GLN A 73 6.50 25.68 13.74
N LYS A 74 5.70 25.25 12.74
CA LYS A 74 6.23 24.55 11.56
C LYS A 74 7.17 25.42 10.73
N ALA A 75 6.94 26.73 10.69
CA ALA A 75 7.85 27.68 10.05
C ALA A 75 9.19 27.77 10.81
N ARG A 76 9.16 27.85 12.14
CA ARG A 76 10.37 27.85 12.99
C ARG A 76 11.20 26.58 12.86
N GLU A 77 10.55 25.42 12.84
CA GLU A 77 11.22 24.12 12.63
C GLU A 77 12.00 24.08 11.31
N LYS A 78 11.52 24.79 10.28
CA LYS A 78 12.18 24.94 8.98
C LYS A 78 13.19 26.11 8.93
N GLY A 79 13.39 26.82 10.04
CA GLY A 79 14.31 27.96 10.13
C GLY A 79 13.75 29.27 9.58
N TYR A 80 12.45 29.35 9.28
CA TYR A 80 11.81 30.60 8.90
C TYR A 80 11.57 31.47 10.13
N VAL A 81 11.67 32.79 9.93
CA VAL A 81 11.40 33.81 10.94
C VAL A 81 10.49 34.88 10.34
N LYS A 82 9.79 35.65 11.17
CA LYS A 82 8.95 36.74 10.67
C LYS A 82 9.83 37.83 10.06
N SER A 83 9.31 38.52 9.04
CA SER A 83 10.08 39.54 8.31
C SER A 83 10.55 40.71 9.18
N ASP A 84 9.87 40.97 10.29
CA ASP A 84 10.13 42.05 11.24
C ASP A 84 10.85 41.58 12.52
N GLU A 85 11.28 40.32 12.57
CA GLU A 85 11.86 39.73 13.78
C GLU A 85 13.40 39.73 13.77
N ILE A 86 13.98 40.12 14.90
CA ILE A 86 15.43 40.14 15.11
C ILE A 86 15.85 38.81 15.76
N VAL A 87 16.61 38.01 15.02
CA VAL A 87 17.13 36.71 15.49
C VAL A 87 18.49 36.89 16.15
N PHE A 88 18.62 36.45 17.40
CA PHE A 88 19.89 36.44 18.13
C PHE A 88 20.49 35.04 18.10
N TYR A 89 21.74 34.93 17.64
CA TYR A 89 22.52 33.69 17.73
C TYR A 89 23.49 33.80 18.89
N ASP A 90 23.46 32.82 19.79
CA ASP A 90 24.46 32.73 20.84
C ASP A 90 25.80 32.25 20.25
N ILE A 91 26.76 33.17 20.16
CA ILE A 91 28.10 32.89 19.63
C ILE A 91 29.12 32.50 20.72
N SER A 92 28.67 32.29 21.97
CA SER A 92 29.56 32.06 23.12
C SER A 92 30.34 30.74 23.11
N GLY A 93 30.31 29.95 22.03
CA GLY A 93 31.08 28.72 21.85
C GLY A 93 31.95 28.62 20.58
N SER A 94 32.00 29.64 19.72
CA SER A 94 32.71 29.55 18.43
C SER A 94 34.19 30.00 18.47
N GLY A 95 34.75 30.18 19.66
CA GLY A 95 36.11 30.67 19.86
C GLY A 95 36.86 29.82 20.87
N ASN A 96 37.26 28.61 20.47
CA ASN A 96 38.35 27.89 21.10
C ASN A 96 39.14 27.11 20.04
#